data_AF-A0AAP8HW82-F1
#
_entry.id   AF-A0AAP8HW82-F1
#
_cell.length_a   1.000
_cell.length_b   1.000
_cell.length_c   1.000
_cell.angle_alpha   90.00
_cell.angle_beta   90.00
_cell.angle_gamma   90.00
#
_symmetry.space_group_name_H-M   'P 1'
#
loop_
_entity.id
_entity.type
_entity.pdbx_description
1 polymer ?
#
loop_
_entity_poly.entity_id
_entity_poly.type
_entity_poly.pdbx_seq_one_letter_code
_entity_poly.pdbx_strand_id
1 'polypeptide(L)'
;LGKLSAGYRLSPEWRVYANAAQGYKPGGYNLAPSNPSDARPYGKEKGMSYEVGTRYDGDTLRLGAAVYRTDIRDAQLYVGGLGQQHLQNVGNTRATGVEFDLGWDVSAQWTLGLDGFVNHTTFRSFGDASACQGCD
;
A
#
# COMPACT_ATOMS: atom_id res chain seq x y z
N LEU A 1 -15.34 -3.53 6.57
CA LEU A 1 -13.98 -2.98 6.69
C LEU A 1 -13.80 -2.44 8.10
N GLY A 2 -12.60 -2.53 8.66
CA GLY A 2 -12.31 -2.04 10.01
C GLY A 2 -10.93 -1.38 10.09
N LYS A 3 -10.79 -0.46 11.04
CA LYS A 3 -9.53 0.20 11.38
C LYS A 3 -9.40 0.22 12.90
N LEU A 4 -8.21 -0.14 13.38
CA LEU A 4 -7.81 0.01 14.77
C LEU A 4 -6.60 0.95 14.81
N SER A 5 -6.59 1.88 15.75
CA SER A 5 -5.47 2.81 15.93
C SER A 5 -5.29 3.11 17.40
N ALA A 6 -4.03 3.13 17.82
CA ALA A 6 -3.62 3.52 19.16
C ALA A 6 -2.51 4.56 19.05
N GLY A 7 -2.47 5.48 20.01
CA GLY A 7 -1.41 6.46 20.09
C GLY A 7 -1.18 6.87 21.52
N TYR A 8 0.08 7.16 21.84
CA TYR A 8 0.51 7.61 23.14
C TYR A 8 1.35 8.87 23.01
N ARG A 9 1.12 9.82 23.90
CA ARG A 9 1.84 11.08 23.95
C ARG A 9 2.94 10.97 25.01
N LEU A 10 4.19 11.02 24.57
CA LEU A 10 5.36 10.96 25.44
C LEU A 10 5.62 12.32 26.10
N SER A 11 5.41 13.42 25.35
CA SER A 11 5.44 14.82 25.82
C SER A 11 4.41 15.64 25.02
N PRO A 12 4.07 16.89 25.39
CA PRO A 12 3.12 17.71 24.63
C PRO A 12 3.41 17.77 23.12
N GLU A 13 4.69 17.71 22.74
CA GLU A 13 5.25 17.81 21.39
C GLU A 13 5.46 16.44 20.73
N TRP A 14 5.66 15.36 21.52
CA TRP A 14 6.06 14.05 21.02
C TRP A 14 4.97 12.99 21.19
N ARG A 15 4.56 12.37 20.08
CA ARG A 15 3.61 11.27 20.00
C ARG A 15 4.20 10.06 19.28
N VAL A 16 3.86 8.87 19.77
CA VAL A 16 4.02 7.60 19.05
C VAL A 16 2.65 7.00 18.73
N TYR A 17 2.55 6.23 17.66
CA TYR A 17 1.30 5.62 17.25
C TYR A 17 1.50 4.29 16.52
N ALA A 18 0.44 3.49 16.51
CA ALA A 18 0.32 2.29 15.72
C ALA A 18 -1.09 2.20 15.13
N ASN A 19 -1.19 1.72 13.89
CA ASN A 19 -2.49 1.49 13.26
C ASN A 19 -2.50 0.19 12.44
N ALA A 20 -3.69 -0.40 12.35
CA ALA A 20 -4.00 -1.51 11.48
C ALA A 20 -5.31 -1.22 10.76
N ALA A 21 -5.33 -1.33 9.43
CA ALA A 21 -6.49 -0.96 8.62
C ALA A 21 -6.74 -1.96 7.50
N GLN A 22 -8.01 -2.27 7.29
CA GLN A 22 -8.47 -3.08 6.16
C GLN A 22 -8.92 -2.19 5.00
N GLY A 23 -8.59 -2.59 3.78
CA GLY A 23 -9.11 -2.05 2.54
C GLY A 23 -9.61 -3.16 1.62
N TYR A 24 -10.41 -2.82 0.61
CA TYR A 24 -10.73 -3.74 -0.47
C TYR A 24 -10.99 -2.99 -1.76
N LYS A 25 -10.71 -3.62 -2.91
CA LYS A 25 -11.28 -3.22 -4.20
C LYS A 25 -12.38 -4.22 -4.58
N PRO A 26 -13.58 -3.77 -4.98
CA PRO A 26 -14.64 -4.67 -5.38
C PRO A 26 -14.20 -5.53 -6.58
N GLY A 27 -14.78 -6.72 -6.70
CA GLY A 27 -14.67 -7.53 -7.91
C GLY A 27 -15.62 -7.02 -8.99
N GLY A 28 -15.57 -7.63 -10.17
CA GLY A 28 -16.37 -7.21 -11.31
C GLY A 28 -16.14 -8.08 -12.55
N TYR A 29 -16.50 -7.53 -13.70
CA TYR A 29 -16.40 -8.18 -15.01
C TYR A 29 -15.65 -7.28 -15.98
N ASN A 30 -14.97 -7.89 -16.94
CA ASN A 30 -14.35 -7.15 -18.04
C ASN A 30 -15.43 -6.69 -19.02
N LEU A 31 -15.44 -5.39 -19.34
CA LEU A 31 -16.49 -4.77 -20.17
C LEU A 31 -16.30 -5.01 -21.67
N ALA A 32 -15.07 -5.35 -22.09
CA ALA A 32 -14.73 -5.67 -23.47
C ALA A 32 -13.80 -6.89 -23.51
N PRO A 33 -14.31 -8.09 -23.21
CA PRO A 33 -13.49 -9.31 -23.25
C PRO A 33 -13.09 -9.62 -24.68
N SER A 34 -11.82 -9.98 -24.85
CA SER A 34 -11.20 -10.28 -26.14
C SER A 34 -11.30 -11.75 -26.51
N ASN A 35 -11.49 -12.62 -25.52
CA ASN A 35 -11.80 -14.04 -25.68
C ASN A 35 -12.74 -14.52 -24.54
N PRO A 36 -13.28 -15.76 -24.62
CA PRO A 36 -14.18 -16.29 -23.59
C PRO A 36 -13.57 -16.46 -22.19
N SER A 37 -12.25 -16.68 -22.07
CA SER A 37 -11.58 -16.72 -20.76
C SER A 37 -11.52 -15.36 -20.09
N ASP A 38 -11.43 -14.26 -20.85
CA ASP A 38 -11.38 -12.89 -20.34
C ASP A 38 -12.74 -12.41 -19.81
N ALA A 39 -13.83 -13.06 -20.24
CA ALA A 39 -15.19 -12.81 -19.75
C ALA A 39 -15.42 -13.34 -18.33
N ARG A 40 -14.46 -14.10 -17.77
CA ARG A 40 -14.53 -14.55 -16.38
C ARG A 40 -14.53 -13.34 -15.43
N PRO A 41 -15.37 -13.35 -14.39
CA PRO A 41 -15.33 -12.31 -13.37
C PRO A 41 -13.99 -12.32 -12.65
N TYR A 42 -13.48 -11.13 -12.34
CA TYR A 42 -12.40 -10.98 -11.37
C TYR A 42 -12.99 -10.78 -9.96
N GLY A 43 -12.36 -11.42 -8.98
CA GLY A 43 -12.70 -11.34 -7.58
C GLY A 43 -12.25 -10.02 -6.93
N LYS A 44 -12.73 -9.81 -5.70
CA LYS A 44 -12.33 -8.67 -4.86
C LYS A 44 -10.85 -8.75 -4.45
N GLU A 45 -10.15 -7.62 -4.52
CA GLU A 45 -8.84 -7.45 -3.89
C GLU A 45 -9.03 -7.08 -2.42
N LYS A 46 -8.23 -7.64 -1.50
CA LYS A 46 -8.26 -7.28 -0.07
C LYS A 46 -6.90 -6.76 0.37
N GLY A 47 -6.90 -5.64 1.07
CA GLY A 47 -5.71 -5.04 1.67
C GLY A 47 -5.75 -5.09 3.19
N MET A 48 -4.60 -5.35 3.81
CA MET A 48 -4.36 -5.14 5.23
C MET A 48 -3.08 -4.34 5.40
N SER A 49 -3.19 -3.16 6.00
CA SER A 49 -2.07 -2.28 6.29
C SER A 49 -1.79 -2.26 7.78
N TYR A 50 -0.51 -2.27 8.13
CA TYR A 50 0.01 -2.10 9.48
C TYR A 50 1.06 -0.99 9.44
N GLU A 51 1.01 -0.08 10.40
CA GLU A 51 1.95 1.03 10.48
C GLU A 51 2.25 1.36 11.93
N VAL A 52 3.52 1.65 12.21
CA VAL A 52 3.99 2.14 13.49
C VAL A 52 4.85 3.36 13.20
N GLY A 53 4.58 4.46 13.89
CA GLY A 53 5.26 5.71 13.64
C GLY A 53 5.37 6.61 14.86
N THR A 54 6.15 7.66 14.67
CA THR A 54 6.42 8.70 15.65
C THR A 54 6.26 10.06 14.97
N ARG A 55 5.80 11.03 15.75
CA ARG A 55 5.66 12.41 15.33
C ARG A 55 6.08 13.33 16.45
N TYR A 56 6.98 14.25 16.14
CA TYR A 56 7.44 15.31 17.01
C TYR A 56 7.09 16.65 16.35
N ASP A 57 6.32 17.48 17.04
CA ASP A 57 5.96 18.84 16.62
C ASP A 57 6.39 19.81 17.73
N GLY A 58 7.66 20.22 17.69
CA GLY A 58 8.19 21.30 18.51
C GLY A 58 8.12 22.66 17.80
N ASP A 59 8.52 23.72 18.49
CA ASP A 59 8.41 25.10 17.99
C ASP A 59 9.27 25.36 16.74
N THR A 60 10.50 24.84 16.72
CA THR A 60 11.46 25.03 15.62
C THR A 60 11.72 23.76 14.83
N LEU A 61 11.34 22.60 15.36
CA LEU A 61 11.66 21.30 14.79
C LEU A 61 10.41 20.44 14.69
N ARG A 62 10.14 19.94 13.48
CA ARG A 62 9.07 19.00 13.17
C ARG A 62 9.70 17.74 12.58
N LEU A 63 9.35 16.57 13.10
CA LEU A 63 9.88 15.30 12.63
C LEU A 63 8.77 14.24 12.61
N GLY A 64 8.62 13.55 11.50
CA GLY A 64 7.84 12.33 11.39
C GLY A 64 8.73 11.17 10.93
N ALA A 65 8.43 9.98 11.43
CA ALA A 65 8.99 8.75 10.90
C ALA A 65 8.03 7.59 11.11
N ALA A 66 7.89 6.72 10.12
CA ALA A 66 7.03 5.56 10.19
C ALA A 66 7.64 4.35 9.48
N VAL A 67 7.30 3.17 9.97
CA VAL A 67 7.52 1.90 9.29
C VAL A 67 6.16 1.29 8.99
N TYR A 68 6.01 0.75 7.79
CA TYR A 68 4.74 0.20 7.36
C TYR A 68 4.90 -1.14 6.65
N ARG A 69 3.82 -1.92 6.69
CA ARG A 69 3.65 -3.15 5.94
C ARG A 69 2.21 -3.24 5.42
N THR A 70 2.07 -3.46 4.13
CA THR A 70 0.80 -3.68 3.45
C THR A 70 0.81 -5.06 2.81
N ASP A 71 -0.13 -5.91 3.20
CA ASP A 71 -0.41 -7.20 2.57
C ASP A 71 -1.65 -7.06 1.67
N ILE A 72 -1.49 -7.33 0.38
CA ILE A 72 -2.58 -7.35 -0.60
C ILE A 72 -2.81 -8.80 -1.04
N ARG A 73 -4.08 -9.22 -0.99
CA ARG A 73 -4.54 -10.52 -1.45
C ARG A 73 -5.41 -10.37 -2.68
N ASP A 74 -5.23 -11.28 -3.63
CA ASP A 74 -5.95 -11.30 -4.91
C ASP A 74 -5.82 -9.95 -5.66
N ALA A 75 -4.58 -9.48 -5.82
CA ALA A 75 -4.25 -8.22 -6.50
C ALA A 75 -4.82 -8.21 -7.92
N GLN A 76 -5.60 -7.17 -8.25
CA GLN A 76 -6.21 -6.98 -9.56
C GLN A 76 -5.24 -6.23 -10.48
N LEU A 77 -4.78 -6.86 -11.57
CA LEU A 77 -3.92 -6.25 -12.58
C LEU A 77 -4.48 -6.48 -13.99
N TYR A 78 -4.18 -5.54 -14.89
CA TYR A 78 -4.42 -5.73 -16.33
C TYR A 78 -3.35 -6.66 -16.90
N VAL A 79 -3.81 -7.69 -17.59
CA VAL A 79 -2.97 -8.66 -18.29
C VAL A 79 -3.41 -8.77 -19.75
N GLY A 80 -2.58 -9.39 -20.59
CA GLY A 80 -2.83 -9.56 -22.02
C GLY A 80 -2.08 -8.54 -22.88
N GLY A 81 -2.06 -8.80 -24.18
CA GLY A 81 -1.41 -7.95 -25.18
C GLY A 81 -2.12 -6.60 -25.37
N LEU A 82 -1.41 -5.63 -25.95
CA LEU A 82 -1.98 -4.32 -26.29
C LEU A 82 -3.25 -4.49 -27.14
N GLY A 83 -4.33 -3.82 -26.73
CA GLY A 83 -5.64 -3.91 -27.39
C GLY A 83 -6.49 -5.11 -26.99
N GLN A 84 -5.99 -6.04 -26.16
CA GLN A 84 -6.74 -7.20 -25.62
C GLN A 84 -6.57 -7.32 -24.09
N GLN A 85 -6.30 -6.19 -23.43
CA GLN A 85 -6.05 -6.16 -21.99
C GLN A 85 -7.33 -6.35 -21.20
N HIS A 86 -7.28 -7.21 -20.19
CA HIS A 86 -8.39 -7.45 -19.29
C HIS A 86 -7.88 -7.52 -17.85
N LEU A 87 -8.76 -7.22 -16.89
CA LEU A 87 -8.45 -7.25 -15.48
C LEU A 87 -8.62 -8.67 -14.93
N GLN A 88 -7.63 -9.15 -14.19
CA GLN A 88 -7.68 -10.41 -13.46
C GLN A 88 -6.98 -10.33 -12.11
N ASN A 89 -7.30 -11.24 -11.19
CA ASN A 89 -6.54 -11.41 -9.95
C ASN A 89 -5.28 -12.22 -10.25
N VAL A 90 -4.10 -11.64 -9.99
CA VAL A 90 -2.80 -12.23 -10.35
C VAL A 90 -2.04 -12.85 -9.16
N GLY A 91 -2.60 -12.73 -7.96
CA GLY A 91 -2.02 -13.30 -6.74
C GLY A 91 -1.83 -12.29 -5.62
N ASN A 92 -0.81 -12.50 -4.80
CA ASN A 92 -0.64 -11.77 -3.54
C ASN A 92 0.61 -10.90 -3.59
N THR A 93 0.53 -9.68 -3.07
CA THR A 93 1.69 -8.78 -2.96
C THR A 93 1.90 -8.34 -1.52
N ARG A 94 3.15 -8.00 -1.21
CA ARG A 94 3.52 -7.37 0.05
C ARG A 94 4.40 -6.17 -0.23
N ALA A 95 4.02 -5.03 0.32
CA ALA A 95 4.83 -3.83 0.40
C ALA A 95 5.29 -3.62 1.84
N THR A 96 6.57 -3.32 2.03
CA THR A 96 7.14 -2.91 3.31
C THR A 96 8.00 -1.69 3.09
N GLY A 97 7.98 -0.73 4.01
CA GLY A 97 8.80 0.44 3.85
C GLY A 97 8.99 1.23 5.13
N VAL A 98 9.87 2.22 5.00
CA VAL A 98 10.15 3.22 6.01
C VAL A 98 10.04 4.58 5.33
N GLU A 99 9.46 5.54 6.02
CA GLU A 99 9.35 6.93 5.58
C GLU A 99 9.70 7.87 6.73
N PHE A 100 10.21 9.05 6.38
CA PHE A 100 10.50 10.10 7.32
C PHE A 100 10.31 11.48 6.69
N ASP A 101 10.02 12.46 7.54
CA ASP A 101 9.95 13.87 7.21
C ASP A 101 10.59 14.69 8.33
N LEU A 102 11.28 15.75 7.96
CA LEU A 102 11.97 16.68 8.84
C LEU A 102 11.73 18.10 8.35
N GLY A 103 11.26 18.97 9.24
CA GLY A 103 11.19 20.40 9.04
C GLY A 103 11.94 21.12 10.16
N TRP A 104 12.81 22.05 9.81
CA TRP A 104 13.59 22.81 10.78
C TRP A 104 13.61 24.30 10.44
N ASP A 105 13.04 25.10 11.33
CA ASP A 105 13.11 26.55 11.30
C ASP A 105 14.46 27.00 11.90
N VAL A 106 15.48 27.14 11.04
CA VAL A 106 16.86 27.47 11.44
C VAL A 106 16.97 28.91 11.93
N SER A 107 16.20 29.82 11.34
CA SER A 107 16.02 31.20 11.80
C SER A 107 14.60 31.68 11.48
N ALA A 108 14.25 32.89 11.90
CA ALA A 108 12.97 33.52 11.55
C ALA A 108 12.75 33.72 10.03
N GLN A 109 13.79 33.50 9.20
CA GLN A 109 13.76 33.70 7.75
C GLN A 109 14.05 32.42 6.96
N TRP A 110 14.53 31.36 7.61
CA TRP A 110 14.99 30.14 6.94
C TRP A 110 14.35 28.90 7.56
N THR A 111 13.62 28.17 6.72
CA THR A 111 13.11 26.83 7.02
C THR A 111 13.74 25.84 6.07
N LEU A 112 14.30 24.76 6.62
CA LEU A 112 14.82 23.62 5.88
C LEU A 112 13.84 22.46 5.98
N GLY A 113 13.70 21.73 4.87
CA GLY A 113 12.89 20.52 4.80
C GLY A 113 13.71 19.37 4.23
N LEU A 114 13.53 18.19 4.78
CA LEU A 114 14.07 16.94 4.25
C LEU A 114 13.04 15.83 4.45
N ASP A 115 12.71 15.14 3.37
CA ASP A 115 11.83 13.98 3.40
C ASP A 115 12.44 12.84 2.60
N GLY A 116 12.01 11.61 2.90
CA GLY A 116 12.48 10.44 2.19
C GLY A 116 11.74 9.19 2.58
N PHE A 117 11.77 8.21 1.68
CA PHE A 117 11.20 6.90 1.93
C PHE A 117 12.00 5.81 1.21
N VAL A 118 11.92 4.61 1.76
CA VAL A 118 12.41 3.38 1.11
C VAL A 118 11.26 2.39 1.11
N ASN A 119 10.89 1.91 -0.06
CA ASN A 119 9.84 0.91 -0.24
C ASN A 119 10.40 -0.33 -0.92
N HIS A 120 10.04 -1.49 -0.39
CA HIS A 120 10.29 -2.78 -1.01
C HIS A 120 8.96 -3.51 -1.20
N THR A 121 8.58 -3.71 -2.46
CA THR A 121 7.34 -4.40 -2.84
C THR A 121 7.65 -5.66 -3.62
N THR A 122 7.04 -6.78 -3.23
CA THR A 122 7.25 -8.10 -3.84
C THR A 122 5.94 -8.85 -4.06
N PHE A 123 5.90 -9.66 -5.11
CA PHE A 123 4.88 -10.71 -5.23
C PHE A 123 5.23 -11.84 -4.27
N ARG A 124 4.26 -12.22 -3.44
CA ARG A 124 4.34 -13.36 -2.52
C ARG A 124 3.81 -14.64 -3.17
N SER A 125 2.88 -14.50 -4.10
CA SER A 125 2.44 -15.54 -5.00
C SER A 125 2.02 -14.87 -6.30
N PHE A 126 2.43 -15.44 -7.42
CA PHE A 126 1.96 -15.04 -8.74
C PHE A 126 1.22 -16.24 -9.31
N GLY A 127 -0.11 -16.15 -9.28
CA GLY A 127 -0.99 -17.14 -9.86
C GLY A 127 -1.46 -16.57 -11.18
N ASP A 128 -0.71 -16.83 -12.24
CA ASP A 128 -1.20 -16.55 -13.57
C ASP A 128 -2.15 -17.69 -13.95
N ALA A 129 -3.45 -17.41 -13.95
CA ALA A 129 -4.45 -18.34 -14.44
C ALA A 129 -4.22 -18.72 -15.93
N SER A 130 -3.32 -18.01 -16.63
CA SER A 130 -2.86 -18.32 -17.98
C SER A 130 -1.51 -19.04 -18.09
N ALA A 131 -0.73 -19.21 -17.00
CA ALA A 131 0.62 -19.80 -17.09
C ALA A 131 0.69 -21.34 -16.92
N CYS A 132 -0.40 -22.00 -16.51
CA CYS A 132 -0.49 -23.47 -16.47
C CYS A 132 -1.75 -23.94 -17.24
N GLN A 133 -1.80 -23.70 -18.56
CA GLN A 133 -2.67 -24.48 -19.43
C GLN A 133 -2.08 -25.89 -19.60
N GLY A 134 -2.23 -26.76 -18.60
CA GLY A 134 -1.77 -28.16 -18.68
C GLY A 134 -1.15 -28.74 -17.41
N CYS A 135 -1.43 -28.19 -16.24
CA CYS A 135 -1.00 -28.76 -14.97
C CYS A 135 -2.18 -29.51 -14.34
N ASP A 136 -2.58 -30.60 -15.00
CA ASP A 136 -3.40 -31.70 -14.47
C ASP A 136 -2.60 -33.00 -14.57
#